data_AF-A0A2V8K242-F1
#
_entry.id   AF-A0A2V8K242-F1
#
_cell.length_a   1.000
_cell.length_b   1.000
_cell.length_c   1.000
_cell.angle_alpha   90.00
_cell.angle_beta   90.00
_cell.angle_gamma   90.00
#
_symmetry.space_group_name_H-M   'P 1'
#
loop_
_entity.id
_entity.type
_entity.pdbx_description
1 polymer ?
#
loop_
_entity_poly.entity_id
_entity_poly.type
_entity_poly.pdbx_seq_one_letter_code
_entity_poly.pdbx_strand_id
1 'polypeptide(L)'
;MVKQLAVVAIGLVYLCGNAMAQDAKTVTANVQKALGDLKSITYSGSAKDVAFQQCGSNAADMICRGTHDPMRPINNYVRVIDLTAPTSRHTGATNNPAGGGATTPMPGTFFQQVTPQQADVSQPWANSLEFYITPWGFLKGAATNNATANRRKVDGKNYTLLTWSPTVKAPSGKSYVINGYVNEQNIVDRVETWLGENIMGDMHILATYTGWKDFGGVMAPSKIVQTRGGWPFFEVDVTAAKANPPDVATLAPPPAPAGGRGGAGAGAPPAAAPLTVTSEKLDEGLYRLTTGNGSYDSVIVEFKDYIMMLEAGQSEARGLAYIAETKKLIPNKPIRYVVNTHPHSDHTGGLPALVAEGATIITQKNNEEFLEKALNTPRTLLNDTLAKNPKKAKVETVSEKKVYSDGTRTVEMYHVSPVPHSNGLMIAYIPKEKVLFQGDFSLPAAGQPANDHIKALVPILEKLNLDFDRYINVHTSATPQTKADLWKAVGK
;
A
#
# COMPACT_ATOMS: atom_id res chain seq x y z
N MET A 1 67.76 -8.73 13.09
CA MET A 1 66.50 -8.85 13.85
C MET A 1 65.36 -8.31 13.00
N VAL A 2 64.60 -9.18 12.34
CA VAL A 2 63.33 -8.83 11.67
C VAL A 2 62.41 -10.02 11.92
N LYS A 3 61.39 -9.83 12.75
CA LYS A 3 60.40 -10.87 13.09
C LYS A 3 59.27 -10.82 12.07
N GLN A 4 59.06 -11.93 11.37
CA GLN A 4 57.92 -12.19 10.51
C GLN A 4 56.67 -12.47 11.36
N LEU A 5 55.56 -11.80 11.05
CA LEU A 5 54.24 -12.04 11.63
C LEU A 5 53.58 -13.22 10.89
N ALA A 6 53.37 -14.32 11.60
CA ALA A 6 52.56 -15.44 11.14
C ALA A 6 51.07 -15.14 11.42
N VAL A 7 50.26 -15.19 10.37
CA VAL A 7 48.79 -15.13 10.43
C VAL A 7 48.27 -16.51 10.84
N VAL A 8 47.64 -16.61 12.00
CA VAL A 8 46.93 -17.82 12.46
C VAL A 8 45.51 -17.77 11.90
N ALA A 9 45.24 -18.61 10.89
CA ALA A 9 43.89 -18.87 10.42
C ALA A 9 43.19 -19.84 11.37
N ILE A 10 42.17 -19.38 12.10
CA ILE A 10 41.27 -20.22 12.88
C ILE A 10 40.25 -20.82 11.92
N GLY A 11 40.48 -22.06 11.50
CA GLY A 11 39.50 -22.87 10.79
C GLY A 11 38.41 -23.35 11.76
N LEU A 12 37.26 -22.68 11.76
CA LEU A 12 36.03 -23.20 12.36
C LEU A 12 35.51 -24.34 11.48
N VAL A 13 35.82 -25.57 11.89
CA VAL A 13 35.21 -26.79 11.35
C VAL A 13 33.73 -26.76 11.72
N TYR A 14 32.89 -26.43 10.76
CA TYR A 14 31.46 -26.73 10.83
C TYR A 14 31.31 -28.25 10.82
N LEU A 15 31.06 -28.84 11.98
CA LEU A 15 30.48 -30.17 12.07
C LEU A 15 29.07 -30.09 11.48
N CYS A 16 28.95 -30.45 10.20
CA CYS A 16 27.69 -30.72 9.54
C CYS A 16 27.01 -31.91 10.23
N GLY A 17 26.23 -31.63 11.27
CA GLY A 17 25.19 -32.54 11.70
C GLY A 17 24.14 -32.62 10.59
N ASN A 18 24.12 -33.74 9.87
CA ASN A 18 23.03 -34.14 8.99
C ASN A 18 21.75 -34.34 9.83
N ALA A 19 21.11 -33.25 10.24
CA ALA A 19 19.71 -33.31 10.63
C ALA A 19 18.94 -33.66 9.36
N MET A 20 18.34 -34.86 9.30
CA MET A 20 17.50 -35.23 8.16
C MET A 20 16.49 -34.11 7.92
N ALA A 21 16.59 -33.45 6.76
CA ALA A 21 15.52 -32.57 6.30
C ALA A 21 14.24 -33.40 6.34
N GLN A 22 13.24 -32.98 7.12
CA GLN A 22 11.94 -33.65 7.07
C GLN A 22 11.45 -33.60 5.63
N ASP A 23 10.94 -34.72 5.12
CA ASP A 23 10.37 -34.72 3.77
C ASP A 23 9.17 -33.77 3.75
N ALA A 24 9.27 -32.70 2.96
CA ALA A 24 8.24 -31.67 2.87
C ALA A 24 6.89 -32.24 2.41
N LYS A 25 6.90 -33.30 1.59
CA LYS A 25 5.68 -34.00 1.16
C LYS A 25 5.01 -34.67 2.35
N THR A 26 5.77 -35.41 3.15
CA THR A 26 5.29 -36.04 4.39
C THR A 26 4.73 -35.01 5.38
N VAL A 27 5.44 -33.90 5.62
CA VAL A 27 4.95 -32.84 6.52
C VAL A 27 3.64 -32.25 5.98
N THR A 28 3.59 -31.92 4.69
CA THR A 28 2.39 -31.36 4.05
C THR A 28 1.20 -32.32 4.18
N ALA A 29 1.39 -33.60 3.89
CA ALA A 29 0.34 -34.62 4.00
C ALA A 29 -0.15 -34.79 5.44
N ASN A 30 0.74 -34.78 6.44
CA ASN A 30 0.36 -34.88 7.85
C ASN A 30 -0.49 -33.69 8.30
N VAL A 31 -0.15 -32.48 7.85
CA VAL A 31 -0.93 -31.28 8.14
C VAL A 31 -2.29 -31.32 7.43
N GLN A 32 -2.34 -31.69 6.14
CA GLN A 32 -3.60 -31.84 5.42
C GLN A 32 -4.55 -32.81 6.12
N LYS A 33 -4.03 -33.95 6.58
CA LYS A 33 -4.76 -34.93 7.38
C LYS A 33 -5.24 -34.37 8.71
N ALA A 34 -4.39 -33.63 9.44
CA ALA A 34 -4.76 -32.97 10.70
C ALA A 34 -5.88 -31.92 10.50
N LEU A 35 -5.96 -31.31 9.32
CA LEU A 35 -7.02 -30.39 8.94
C LEU A 35 -8.25 -31.06 8.31
N GLY A 36 -8.26 -32.40 8.21
CA GLY A 36 -9.41 -33.19 7.75
C GLY A 36 -9.44 -33.53 6.25
N ASP A 37 -8.31 -33.44 5.53
CA ASP A 37 -8.19 -33.77 4.10
C ASP A 37 -9.28 -33.13 3.23
N LEU A 38 -9.44 -31.82 3.41
CA LEU A 38 -10.52 -31.06 2.79
C LEU A 38 -10.36 -30.97 1.27
N LYS A 39 -11.48 -31.02 0.56
CA LYS A 39 -11.64 -30.60 -0.85
C LYS A 39 -12.04 -29.14 -0.93
N SER A 40 -12.81 -28.67 0.03
CA SER A 40 -13.21 -27.27 0.17
C SER A 40 -13.57 -26.96 1.62
N ILE A 41 -13.59 -25.68 1.97
CA ILE A 41 -14.04 -25.20 3.27
C ILE A 41 -14.83 -23.90 3.11
N THR A 42 -15.88 -23.76 3.91
CA THR A 42 -16.49 -22.46 4.19
C THR A 42 -16.30 -22.09 5.65
N TYR A 43 -16.11 -20.81 5.92
CA TYR A 43 -16.15 -20.28 7.28
C TYR A 43 -16.78 -18.90 7.33
N SER A 44 -17.37 -18.57 8.46
CA SER A 44 -18.13 -17.33 8.65
C SER A 44 -18.01 -16.76 10.06
N GLY A 45 -18.37 -15.48 10.18
CA GLY A 45 -18.39 -14.74 11.43
C GLY A 45 -18.38 -13.23 11.19
N SER A 46 -17.57 -12.52 11.96
CA SER A 46 -17.30 -11.09 11.75
C SER A 46 -15.89 -10.89 11.21
N ALA A 47 -15.71 -9.90 10.35
CA ALA A 47 -14.41 -9.49 9.88
C ALA A 47 -14.27 -7.98 9.95
N LYS A 48 -13.06 -7.50 9.72
CA LYS A 48 -12.78 -6.08 9.53
C LYS A 48 -11.56 -5.92 8.63
N ASP A 49 -11.55 -4.86 7.83
CA ASP A 49 -10.47 -4.55 6.88
C ASP A 49 -10.04 -3.10 6.94
N VAL A 50 -8.88 -2.79 6.37
CA VAL A 50 -8.42 -1.41 6.21
C VAL A 50 -8.37 -1.04 4.73
N ALA A 51 -8.69 0.22 4.43
CA ALA A 51 -8.31 0.83 3.17
C ALA A 51 -6.79 1.08 3.19
N PHE A 52 -6.01 0.03 2.93
CA PHE A 52 -4.56 0.06 3.02
C PHE A 52 -3.96 1.20 2.19
N GLN A 53 -3.05 1.99 2.78
CA GLN A 53 -2.46 3.21 2.20
C GLN A 53 -3.47 4.32 1.85
N GLN A 54 -4.69 4.28 2.37
CA GLN A 54 -5.74 5.30 2.21
C GLN A 54 -6.36 5.71 3.56
N CYS A 55 -5.83 5.21 4.67
CA CYS A 55 -6.32 5.54 5.99
C CYS A 55 -5.72 6.84 6.54
N GLY A 56 -6.60 7.76 6.87
CA GLY A 56 -6.30 9.13 7.29
C GLY A 56 -5.71 9.35 8.70
N SER A 57 -5.08 8.38 9.37
CA SER A 57 -4.65 8.61 10.76
C SER A 57 -3.41 7.85 11.23
N ASN A 58 -2.39 8.65 11.59
CA ASN A 58 -1.30 8.41 12.55
C ASN A 58 -0.28 7.30 12.24
N ALA A 59 1.01 7.66 12.11
CA ALA A 59 2.11 6.70 12.03
C ALA A 59 2.46 6.04 13.38
N ALA A 60 2.10 6.63 14.53
CA ALA A 60 2.42 6.04 15.84
C ALA A 60 1.46 4.91 16.28
N ASP A 61 0.19 4.99 15.87
CA ASP A 61 -0.81 3.96 16.20
C ASP A 61 -1.21 3.11 14.98
N MET A 62 -1.07 3.64 13.75
CA MET A 62 -1.52 3.00 12.50
C MET A 62 -2.95 2.45 12.58
N ILE A 63 -3.74 3.06 13.45
CA ILE A 63 -5.17 2.87 13.65
C ILE A 63 -5.80 4.05 12.93
N CYS A 64 -6.55 3.76 11.87
CA CYS A 64 -7.45 4.73 11.28
C CYS A 64 -8.30 5.34 12.41
N ARG A 65 -8.52 6.65 12.51
CA ARG A 65 -9.37 7.25 13.55
C ARG A 65 -10.61 7.87 12.93
N GLY A 66 -11.70 7.99 13.69
CA GLY A 66 -12.97 8.54 13.19
C GLY A 66 -13.74 7.55 12.30
N THR A 67 -14.15 7.96 11.10
CA THR A 67 -14.99 7.15 10.18
C THR A 67 -14.32 5.89 9.63
N HIS A 68 -13.02 5.71 9.91
CA HIS A 68 -12.25 4.54 9.50
C HIS A 68 -11.71 3.72 10.68
N ASP A 69 -12.08 4.03 11.93
CA ASP A 69 -11.48 3.46 13.14
C ASP A 69 -11.98 2.08 13.57
N PRO A 70 -11.08 1.12 13.90
CA PRO A 70 -9.65 1.01 13.50
C PRO A 70 -9.49 0.35 12.13
N MET A 71 -10.52 -0.38 11.75
CA MET A 71 -10.69 -1.16 10.54
C MET A 71 -12.19 -1.17 10.29
N ARG A 72 -12.59 -1.02 9.04
CA ARG A 72 -13.99 -1.04 8.64
C ARG A 72 -14.61 -2.41 9.00
N PRO A 73 -15.70 -2.44 9.80
CA PRO A 73 -16.40 -3.69 10.10
C PRO A 73 -17.02 -4.31 8.85
N ILE A 74 -16.90 -5.63 8.76
CA ILE A 74 -17.54 -6.49 7.76
C ILE A 74 -18.44 -7.47 8.49
N ASN A 75 -19.74 -7.22 8.44
CA ASN A 75 -20.78 -8.03 9.06
C ASN A 75 -21.17 -9.19 8.16
N ASN A 76 -21.65 -10.29 8.76
CA ASN A 76 -22.06 -11.50 8.04
C ASN A 76 -20.97 -11.97 7.08
N TYR A 77 -19.71 -11.94 7.54
CA TYR A 77 -18.58 -12.33 6.74
C TYR A 77 -18.66 -13.82 6.42
N VAL A 78 -18.49 -14.16 5.16
CA VAL A 78 -18.42 -15.54 4.68
C VAL A 78 -17.21 -15.65 3.76
N ARG A 79 -16.45 -16.73 3.93
CA ARG A 79 -15.38 -17.12 3.02
C ARG A 79 -15.57 -18.56 2.57
N VAL A 80 -15.35 -18.78 1.28
CA VAL A 80 -15.44 -20.05 0.57
C VAL A 80 -14.08 -20.29 -0.07
N ILE A 81 -13.51 -21.48 0.12
CA ILE A 81 -12.25 -21.90 -0.49
C ILE A 81 -12.48 -23.28 -1.12
N ASP A 82 -12.29 -23.39 -2.43
CA ASP A 82 -12.31 -24.65 -3.17
C ASP A 82 -10.87 -25.03 -3.56
N LEU A 83 -10.40 -26.19 -3.09
CA LEU A 83 -9.07 -26.69 -3.37
C LEU A 83 -9.05 -27.57 -4.62
N THR A 84 -10.18 -28.10 -5.06
CA THR A 84 -10.28 -28.94 -6.27
C THR A 84 -10.26 -28.09 -7.54
N ALA A 85 -10.97 -26.96 -7.51
CA ALA A 85 -10.92 -25.89 -8.50
C ALA A 85 -10.42 -24.61 -7.81
N PRO A 86 -9.08 -24.38 -7.74
CA PRO A 86 -8.45 -23.41 -6.84
C PRO A 86 -9.11 -22.02 -6.87
N THR A 87 -10.00 -21.78 -5.92
CA THR A 87 -10.85 -20.58 -5.89
C THR A 87 -11.00 -20.14 -4.45
N SER A 88 -11.01 -18.83 -4.22
CA SER A 88 -11.40 -18.25 -2.94
C SER A 88 -12.40 -17.14 -3.21
N ARG A 89 -13.50 -17.09 -2.46
CA ARG A 89 -14.44 -15.98 -2.47
C ARG A 89 -14.76 -15.58 -1.04
N HIS A 90 -14.77 -14.29 -0.75
CA HIS A 90 -15.23 -13.80 0.53
C HIS A 90 -16.04 -12.53 0.38
N THR A 91 -17.10 -12.46 1.17
CA THR A 91 -18.13 -11.44 1.08
C THR A 91 -18.63 -11.05 2.46
N GLY A 92 -19.18 -9.85 2.58
CA GLY A 92 -19.90 -9.41 3.78
C GLY A 92 -20.51 -8.03 3.59
N ALA A 93 -21.37 -7.63 4.52
CA ALA A 93 -21.96 -6.31 4.53
C ALA A 93 -21.02 -5.30 5.20
N THR A 94 -20.92 -4.10 4.66
CA THR A 94 -20.07 -3.02 5.15
C THR A 94 -20.83 -1.71 5.18
N ASN A 95 -20.35 -0.75 5.96
CA ASN A 95 -20.85 0.62 5.94
C ASN A 95 -19.65 1.54 5.63
N ASN A 96 -19.61 2.05 4.40
CA ASN A 96 -18.49 2.87 3.91
C ASN A 96 -18.87 4.34 3.92
N PRO A 97 -17.96 5.27 4.25
CA PRO A 97 -18.16 6.67 3.89
C PRO A 97 -18.44 6.80 2.38
N ALA A 98 -19.37 7.66 1.99
CA ALA A 98 -19.64 7.92 0.59
C ALA A 98 -18.36 8.49 -0.09
N GLY A 99 -18.02 7.96 -1.27
CA GLY A 99 -16.81 8.40 -2.00
C GLY A 99 -16.83 9.91 -2.30
N GLY A 100 -15.66 10.51 -2.52
CA GLY A 100 -15.54 11.95 -2.81
C GLY A 100 -15.51 12.86 -1.57
N GLY A 101 -15.06 12.32 -0.43
CA GLY A 101 -14.87 13.08 0.80
C GLY A 101 -16.14 13.34 1.61
N ALA A 102 -17.13 12.47 1.48
CA ALA A 102 -18.32 12.48 2.34
C ALA A 102 -18.11 11.54 3.54
N THR A 103 -18.43 12.03 4.73
CA THR A 103 -18.25 11.27 5.98
C THR A 103 -19.44 10.39 6.35
N THR A 104 -20.57 10.54 5.65
CA THR A 104 -21.79 9.77 5.91
C THR A 104 -21.62 8.30 5.48
N PRO A 105 -21.78 7.33 6.41
CA PRO A 105 -21.71 5.91 6.06
C PRO A 105 -22.90 5.50 5.19
N MET A 106 -22.63 4.75 4.12
CA MET A 106 -23.61 4.11 3.24
C MET A 106 -23.43 2.59 3.27
N PRO A 107 -24.53 1.81 3.22
CA PRO A 107 -24.45 0.36 3.05
C PRO A 107 -23.67 -0.01 1.80
N GLY A 108 -22.78 -0.98 1.94
CA GLY A 108 -21.96 -1.52 0.86
C GLY A 108 -21.67 -2.99 1.06
N THR A 109 -20.99 -3.59 0.09
CA THR A 109 -20.62 -5.00 0.12
C THR A 109 -19.11 -5.12 0.05
N PHE A 110 -18.51 -5.78 1.02
CA PHE A 110 -17.17 -6.34 0.87
C PHE A 110 -17.25 -7.53 -0.08
N PHE A 111 -16.41 -7.54 -1.11
CA PHE A 111 -16.32 -8.65 -2.05
C PHE A 111 -14.88 -8.77 -2.55
N GLN A 112 -14.31 -9.97 -2.43
CA GLN A 112 -13.04 -10.31 -3.04
C GLN A 112 -13.07 -11.76 -3.50
N GLN A 113 -12.48 -12.01 -4.67
CA GLN A 113 -12.46 -13.32 -5.30
C GLN A 113 -11.10 -13.56 -5.96
N VAL A 114 -10.64 -14.80 -5.85
CA VAL A 114 -9.55 -15.39 -6.63
C VAL A 114 -10.18 -16.49 -7.48
N THR A 115 -10.12 -16.36 -8.80
CA THR A 115 -10.60 -17.39 -9.74
C THR A 115 -9.57 -18.50 -9.95
N PRO A 116 -9.94 -19.66 -10.55
CA PRO A 116 -8.98 -20.70 -10.93
C PRO A 116 -7.83 -20.19 -11.81
N GLN A 117 -8.13 -19.27 -12.74
CA GLN A 117 -7.13 -18.64 -13.58
C GLN A 117 -6.18 -17.81 -12.71
N GLN A 118 -6.72 -16.95 -11.84
CA GLN A 118 -5.89 -16.13 -10.96
C GLN A 118 -5.06 -16.96 -9.98
N ALA A 119 -5.56 -18.11 -9.52
CA ALA A 119 -4.87 -19.01 -8.61
C ALA A 119 -3.77 -19.86 -9.27
N ASP A 120 -3.67 -19.86 -10.61
CA ASP A 120 -2.56 -20.50 -11.31
C ASP A 120 -1.24 -19.80 -10.92
N VAL A 121 -0.25 -20.59 -10.49
CA VAL A 121 1.04 -20.07 -10.00
C VAL A 121 1.92 -19.43 -11.08
N SER A 122 1.52 -19.53 -12.35
CA SER A 122 2.13 -18.83 -13.48
C SER A 122 1.54 -17.43 -13.73
N GLN A 123 0.36 -17.14 -13.16
CA GLN A 123 -0.29 -15.84 -13.25
C GLN A 123 0.30 -14.84 -12.23
N PRO A 124 0.06 -13.53 -12.39
CA PRO A 124 0.60 -12.53 -11.48
C PRO A 124 0.36 -12.86 -10.00
N TRP A 125 1.43 -12.98 -9.22
CA TRP A 125 1.39 -13.48 -7.84
C TRP A 125 0.43 -12.71 -6.93
N ALA A 126 0.30 -11.39 -7.13
CA ALA A 126 -0.63 -10.56 -6.38
C ALA A 126 -2.10 -11.00 -6.53
N ASN A 127 -2.48 -11.60 -7.66
CA ASN A 127 -3.86 -12.03 -7.93
C ASN A 127 -4.20 -13.36 -7.23
N SER A 128 -3.20 -14.21 -6.97
CA SER A 128 -3.39 -15.51 -6.31
C SER A 128 -3.20 -15.44 -4.79
N LEU A 129 -2.59 -14.35 -4.30
CA LEU A 129 -2.18 -14.16 -2.91
C LEU A 129 -3.28 -14.58 -1.92
N GLU A 130 -4.48 -14.06 -2.07
CA GLU A 130 -5.52 -14.29 -1.06
C GLU A 130 -5.91 -15.76 -0.95
N PHE A 131 -5.79 -16.56 -2.00
CA PHE A 131 -5.98 -18.00 -1.91
C PHE A 131 -4.83 -18.67 -1.14
N TYR A 132 -3.59 -18.40 -1.55
CA TYR A 132 -2.39 -19.07 -1.01
C TYR A 132 -1.96 -18.59 0.37
N ILE A 133 -2.39 -17.40 0.81
CA ILE A 133 -2.17 -16.88 2.17
C ILE A 133 -3.14 -17.49 3.19
N THR A 134 -3.87 -18.55 2.83
CA THR A 134 -4.67 -19.36 3.76
C THR A 134 -3.94 -20.65 4.11
N PRO A 135 -4.21 -21.29 5.27
CA PRO A 135 -3.58 -22.57 5.60
C PRO A 135 -3.83 -23.62 4.51
N TRP A 136 -5.07 -23.71 4.03
CA TRP A 136 -5.49 -24.69 3.03
C TRP A 136 -4.90 -24.41 1.64
N GLY A 137 -4.93 -23.16 1.18
CA GLY A 137 -4.32 -22.77 -0.09
C GLY A 137 -2.80 -22.94 -0.06
N PHE A 138 -2.15 -22.52 1.03
CA PHE A 138 -0.71 -22.72 1.23
C PHE A 138 -0.31 -24.19 1.11
N LEU A 139 -1.00 -25.09 1.81
CA LEU A 139 -0.71 -26.53 1.77
C LEU A 139 -0.96 -27.14 0.39
N LYS A 140 -2.00 -26.68 -0.32
CA LYS A 140 -2.20 -27.06 -1.72
C LYS A 140 -0.99 -26.67 -2.57
N GLY A 141 -0.53 -25.42 -2.45
CA GLY A 141 0.65 -24.96 -3.16
C GLY A 141 1.91 -25.75 -2.80
N ALA A 142 2.10 -26.05 -1.51
CA ALA A 142 3.25 -26.83 -1.03
C ALA A 142 3.26 -28.25 -1.61
N ALA A 143 2.08 -28.88 -1.73
CA ALA A 143 1.94 -30.22 -2.30
C ALA A 143 2.26 -30.29 -3.80
N THR A 144 2.04 -29.21 -4.56
CA THR A 144 2.17 -29.21 -6.03
C THR A 144 3.39 -28.45 -6.56
N ASN A 145 4.12 -27.71 -5.72
CA ASN A 145 5.20 -26.82 -6.16
C ASN A 145 6.56 -27.12 -5.51
N ASN A 146 6.87 -28.42 -5.30
CA ASN A 146 8.16 -28.89 -4.80
C ASN A 146 8.62 -28.18 -3.52
N ALA A 147 7.74 -28.11 -2.51
CA ALA A 147 8.09 -27.48 -1.25
C ALA A 147 9.34 -28.11 -0.62
N THR A 148 10.06 -27.30 0.14
CA THR A 148 11.16 -27.72 1.01
C THR A 148 10.73 -27.58 2.47
N ALA A 149 11.35 -28.35 3.36
CA ALA A 149 11.09 -28.26 4.79
C ALA A 149 12.38 -28.09 5.59
N ASN A 150 12.38 -27.15 6.52
CA ASN A 150 13.50 -26.90 7.42
C ASN A 150 13.01 -26.65 8.84
N ARG A 151 13.81 -26.96 9.86
CA ARG A 151 13.49 -26.58 11.23
C ARG A 151 13.80 -25.10 11.44
N ARG A 152 12.89 -24.38 12.09
CA ARG A 152 13.06 -22.97 12.42
C ARG A 152 12.55 -22.70 13.84
N LYS A 153 13.30 -21.92 14.60
CA LYS A 153 12.84 -21.38 15.88
C LYS A 153 12.41 -19.94 15.68
N VAL A 154 11.17 -19.60 16.07
CA VAL A 154 10.61 -18.25 15.98
C VAL A 154 9.91 -17.94 17.29
N ASP A 155 10.25 -16.81 17.92
CA ASP A 155 9.68 -16.38 19.21
C ASP A 155 9.72 -17.46 20.30
N GLY A 156 10.80 -18.24 20.33
CA GLY A 156 10.97 -19.35 21.29
C GLY A 156 10.28 -20.66 20.91
N LYS A 157 9.38 -20.68 19.91
CA LYS A 157 8.66 -21.88 19.43
C LYS A 157 9.39 -22.57 18.29
N ASN A 158 9.36 -23.90 18.27
CA ASN A 158 9.89 -24.70 17.18
C ASN A 158 8.84 -24.89 16.09
N TYR A 159 9.26 -24.73 14.85
CA TYR A 159 8.45 -24.92 13.66
C TYR A 159 9.17 -25.82 12.67
N THR A 160 8.40 -26.57 11.89
CA THR A 160 8.81 -26.99 10.56
C THR A 160 8.35 -25.92 9.56
N LEU A 161 9.31 -25.20 9.00
CA LEU A 161 9.12 -24.21 7.96
C LEU A 161 8.98 -24.92 6.63
N LEU A 162 7.79 -24.87 6.04
CA LEU A 162 7.54 -25.27 4.66
C LEU A 162 7.71 -24.06 3.75
N THR A 163 8.46 -24.22 2.66
CA THR A 163 8.73 -23.13 1.70
C THR A 163 8.53 -23.61 0.28
N TRP A 164 7.79 -22.85 -0.52
CA TRP A 164 7.67 -23.05 -1.97
C TRP A 164 7.61 -21.71 -2.70
N SER A 165 7.69 -21.76 -4.03
CA SER A 165 7.64 -20.57 -4.89
C SER A 165 6.64 -20.78 -6.02
N PRO A 166 5.84 -19.76 -6.38
CA PRO A 166 5.10 -19.80 -7.63
C PRO A 166 6.07 -19.77 -8.83
N THR A 167 5.60 -20.19 -10.01
CA THR A 167 6.44 -20.25 -11.21
C THR A 167 6.67 -18.87 -11.82
N VAL A 168 5.68 -17.96 -11.67
CA VAL A 168 5.83 -16.55 -12.04
C VAL A 168 6.98 -15.89 -11.29
N LYS A 169 7.74 -15.02 -11.97
CA LYS A 169 8.81 -14.22 -11.37
C LYS A 169 8.32 -12.81 -11.04
N ALA A 170 8.98 -12.19 -10.06
CA ALA A 170 8.83 -10.77 -9.79
C ALA A 170 9.35 -9.93 -10.97
N PRO A 171 8.95 -8.65 -11.10
CA PRO A 171 9.51 -7.73 -12.11
C PRO A 171 11.04 -7.70 -12.18
N SER A 172 11.74 -7.94 -11.06
CA SER A 172 13.20 -8.06 -11.00
C SER A 172 13.78 -9.36 -11.55
N GLY A 173 12.93 -10.35 -11.88
CA GLY A 173 13.32 -11.71 -12.24
C GLY A 173 13.48 -12.65 -11.04
N LYS A 174 13.42 -12.16 -9.80
CA LYS A 174 13.51 -13.00 -8.60
C LYS A 174 12.27 -13.89 -8.44
N SER A 175 12.46 -15.06 -7.84
CA SER A 175 11.35 -15.89 -7.39
C SER A 175 10.63 -15.22 -6.21
N TYR A 176 9.32 -15.24 -6.22
CA TYR A 176 8.56 -15.05 -4.97
C TYR A 176 8.78 -16.25 -4.06
N VAL A 177 8.60 -16.02 -2.76
CA VAL A 177 8.71 -17.07 -1.74
C VAL A 177 7.47 -17.00 -0.86
N ILE A 178 6.90 -18.15 -0.56
CA ILE A 178 5.84 -18.29 0.43
C ILE A 178 6.24 -19.35 1.45
N ASN A 179 6.07 -18.99 2.72
CA ASN A 179 6.52 -19.77 3.86
C ASN A 179 5.32 -20.09 4.75
N GLY A 180 5.21 -21.32 5.22
CA GLY A 180 4.23 -21.75 6.21
C GLY A 180 4.91 -22.37 7.40
N TYR A 181 4.49 -21.98 8.60
CA TYR A 181 5.10 -22.40 9.86
C TYR A 181 4.21 -23.46 10.51
N VAL A 182 4.64 -24.71 10.41
CA VAL A 182 3.93 -25.87 10.96
C VAL A 182 4.44 -26.16 12.35
N ASN A 183 3.54 -26.15 13.35
CA ASN A 183 3.87 -26.45 14.74
C ASN A 183 3.95 -27.97 14.99
N GLU A 184 4.28 -28.36 16.23
CA GLU A 184 4.43 -29.77 16.62
C GLU A 184 3.13 -30.58 16.57
N GLN A 185 1.97 -29.90 16.54
CA GLN A 185 0.64 -30.50 16.38
C GLN A 185 0.21 -30.65 14.92
N ASN A 186 1.13 -30.44 13.96
CA ASN A 186 0.83 -30.42 12.52
C ASN A 186 -0.24 -29.38 12.15
N ILE A 187 -0.19 -28.19 12.76
CA ILE A 187 -1.06 -27.06 12.44
C ILE A 187 -0.22 -25.92 11.84
N VAL A 188 -0.79 -25.21 10.86
CA VAL A 188 -0.18 -24.00 10.29
C VAL A 188 -0.51 -22.81 11.21
N ASP A 189 0.48 -22.33 11.95
CA ASP A 189 0.32 -21.17 12.84
C ASP A 189 0.32 -19.85 12.06
N ARG A 190 1.12 -19.77 11.00
CA ARG A 190 1.24 -18.57 10.16
C ARG A 190 1.72 -18.91 8.74
N VAL A 191 1.33 -18.09 7.78
CA VAL A 191 1.84 -18.08 6.40
C VAL A 191 2.32 -16.67 6.06
N GLU A 192 3.46 -16.57 5.40
CA GLU A 192 4.01 -15.28 4.96
C GLU A 192 4.53 -15.32 3.53
N THR A 193 4.56 -14.15 2.89
CA THR A 193 5.16 -13.94 1.57
C THR A 193 5.56 -12.46 1.41
N TRP A 194 6.07 -12.10 0.24
CA TRP A 194 6.44 -10.73 -0.10
C TRP A 194 5.85 -10.35 -1.46
N LEU A 195 5.38 -9.11 -1.59
CA LEU A 195 4.99 -8.50 -2.85
C LEU A 195 5.81 -7.24 -3.10
N GLY A 196 6.16 -6.99 -4.35
CA GLY A 196 6.68 -5.68 -4.75
C GLY A 196 5.57 -4.63 -4.64
N GLU A 197 5.80 -3.57 -3.87
CA GLU A 197 4.89 -2.45 -3.66
C GLU A 197 5.64 -1.13 -3.89
N ASN A 198 4.99 -0.18 -4.55
CA ASN A 198 5.62 1.04 -5.02
C ASN A 198 6.28 1.85 -3.90
N ILE A 199 5.66 1.98 -2.73
CA ILE A 199 6.25 2.71 -1.61
C ILE A 199 7.05 1.79 -0.70
N MET A 200 6.50 0.63 -0.34
CA MET A 200 7.05 -0.30 0.65
C MET A 200 8.07 -1.30 0.11
N GLY A 201 8.48 -1.24 -1.16
CA GLY A 201 9.48 -2.14 -1.71
C GLY A 201 9.02 -3.60 -1.65
N ASP A 202 9.80 -4.47 -1.04
CA ASP A 202 9.47 -5.86 -0.75
C ASP A 202 8.52 -5.90 0.46
N MET A 203 7.25 -5.56 0.22
CA MET A 203 6.22 -5.51 1.25
C MET A 203 5.95 -6.91 1.80
N HIS A 204 6.26 -7.12 3.08
CA HIS A 204 5.99 -8.37 3.80
C HIS A 204 4.49 -8.55 4.05
N ILE A 205 3.97 -9.73 3.77
CA ILE A 205 2.58 -10.09 4.02
C ILE A 205 2.60 -11.29 4.96
N LEU A 206 1.89 -11.17 6.08
CA LEU A 206 1.84 -12.20 7.11
C LEU A 206 0.40 -12.44 7.51
N ALA A 207 -0.04 -13.70 7.48
CA ALA A 207 -1.29 -14.16 8.06
C ALA A 207 -0.99 -15.09 9.24
N THR A 208 -1.61 -14.82 10.39
CA THR A 208 -1.51 -15.64 11.60
C THR A 208 -2.87 -16.24 11.93
N TYR A 209 -2.88 -17.50 12.35
CA TYR A 209 -4.10 -18.27 12.64
C TYR A 209 -4.03 -18.80 14.07
N THR A 210 -5.00 -18.44 14.90
CA THR A 210 -5.00 -18.80 16.32
C THR A 210 -6.33 -19.38 16.78
N GLY A 211 -6.30 -20.05 17.93
CA GLY A 211 -7.45 -20.71 18.52
C GLY A 211 -8.06 -21.75 17.59
N TRP A 212 -7.22 -22.61 17.01
CA TRP A 212 -7.65 -23.76 16.22
C TRP A 212 -8.53 -24.68 17.06
N LYS A 213 -9.70 -25.03 16.53
CA LYS A 213 -10.66 -25.93 17.17
C LYS A 213 -11.52 -26.63 16.12
N ASP A 214 -12.22 -27.66 16.56
CA ASP A 214 -13.20 -28.36 15.75
C ASP A 214 -14.53 -27.58 15.72
N PHE A 215 -15.04 -27.30 14.52
CA PHE A 215 -16.33 -26.68 14.25
C PHE A 215 -17.35 -27.73 13.73
N GLY A 216 -17.44 -28.88 14.39
CA GLY A 216 -18.40 -29.93 14.04
C GLY A 216 -17.93 -30.80 12.87
N GLY A 217 -16.70 -31.31 12.95
CA GLY A 217 -16.06 -32.16 11.95
C GLY A 217 -15.08 -31.42 11.04
N VAL A 218 -14.69 -30.20 11.36
CA VAL A 218 -13.70 -29.42 10.59
C VAL A 218 -12.81 -28.60 11.51
N MET A 219 -11.49 -28.82 11.40
CA MET A 219 -10.50 -28.01 12.11
C MET A 219 -10.28 -26.68 11.39
N ALA A 220 -10.53 -25.58 12.10
CA ALA A 220 -10.32 -24.23 11.60
C ALA A 220 -9.85 -23.29 12.74
N PRO A 221 -9.14 -22.19 12.43
CA PRO A 221 -8.80 -21.18 13.43
C PRO A 221 -10.04 -20.38 13.80
N SER A 222 -10.14 -20.00 15.08
CA SER A 222 -11.17 -19.06 15.55
C SER A 222 -10.81 -17.59 15.29
N LYS A 223 -9.53 -17.29 15.06
CA LYS A 223 -9.05 -15.94 14.73
C LYS A 223 -8.03 -15.97 13.61
N ILE A 224 -8.21 -15.08 12.63
CA ILE A 224 -7.26 -14.83 11.53
C ILE A 224 -6.87 -13.35 11.58
N VAL A 225 -5.57 -13.08 11.52
CA VAL A 225 -5.03 -11.71 11.48
C VAL A 225 -4.03 -11.63 10.32
N GLN A 226 -4.17 -10.62 9.47
CA GLN A 226 -3.22 -10.31 8.41
C GLN A 226 -2.60 -8.94 8.59
N THR A 227 -1.29 -8.86 8.30
CA THR A 227 -0.56 -7.60 8.17
C THR A 227 0.08 -7.47 6.80
N ARG A 228 0.22 -6.23 6.32
CA ARG A 228 0.98 -5.87 5.11
C ARG A 228 2.02 -4.81 5.47
N GLY A 229 3.28 -5.05 5.18
CA GLY A 229 4.44 -4.26 5.63
C GLY A 229 4.61 -4.18 7.15
N GLY A 230 3.92 -5.02 7.92
CA GLY A 230 3.83 -4.93 9.39
C GLY A 230 2.63 -4.13 9.90
N TRP A 231 1.80 -3.58 9.01
CA TRP A 231 0.59 -2.83 9.34
C TRP A 231 -0.65 -3.71 9.31
N PRO A 232 -1.65 -3.50 10.20
CA PRO A 232 -2.92 -4.22 10.15
C PRO A 232 -3.55 -4.14 8.76
N PHE A 233 -4.03 -5.27 8.24
CA PHE A 233 -4.69 -5.32 6.94
C PHE A 233 -6.10 -5.91 7.02
N PHE A 234 -6.22 -7.08 7.64
CA PHE A 234 -7.46 -7.84 7.66
C PHE A 234 -7.56 -8.69 8.92
N GLU A 235 -8.74 -8.74 9.53
CA GLU A 235 -9.00 -9.63 10.67
C GLU A 235 -10.33 -10.35 10.49
N VAL A 236 -10.40 -11.59 10.99
CA VAL A 236 -11.61 -12.41 11.03
C VAL A 236 -11.74 -13.07 12.39
N ASP A 237 -12.93 -12.97 12.99
CA ASP A 237 -13.38 -13.80 14.10
C ASP A 237 -14.32 -14.87 13.54
N VAL A 238 -13.84 -16.12 13.52
CA VAL A 238 -14.55 -17.27 12.94
C VAL A 238 -15.45 -17.90 13.98
N THR A 239 -16.73 -17.97 13.67
CA THR A 239 -17.79 -18.50 14.55
C THR A 239 -18.41 -19.80 14.02
N ALA A 240 -18.31 -20.05 12.72
CA ALA A 240 -18.71 -21.30 12.09
C ALA A 240 -17.76 -21.68 10.95
N ALA A 241 -17.57 -22.98 10.74
CA ALA A 241 -16.89 -23.53 9.58
C ALA A 241 -17.56 -24.83 9.13
N LYS A 242 -17.46 -25.15 7.84
CA LYS A 242 -18.00 -26.38 7.25
C LYS A 242 -17.02 -26.93 6.23
N ALA A 243 -16.68 -28.21 6.40
CA ALA A 243 -15.93 -28.97 5.41
C ALA A 243 -16.80 -29.33 4.21
N ASN A 244 -16.23 -29.27 3.01
CA ASN A 244 -16.77 -29.85 1.79
C ASN A 244 -18.26 -29.54 1.53
N PRO A 245 -18.70 -28.27 1.56
CA PRO A 245 -20.09 -27.94 1.25
C PRO A 245 -20.49 -28.51 -0.12
N PRO A 246 -21.63 -29.22 -0.22
CA PRO A 246 -22.06 -29.88 -1.46
C PRO A 246 -22.37 -28.87 -2.59
N ASP A 247 -22.59 -27.61 -2.23
CA ASP A 247 -22.96 -26.50 -3.09
C ASP A 247 -21.81 -25.50 -3.33
N VAL A 248 -20.55 -25.90 -3.11
CA VAL A 248 -19.36 -25.03 -3.22
C VAL A 248 -19.29 -24.22 -4.52
N ALA A 249 -19.66 -24.81 -5.65
CA ALA A 249 -19.65 -24.14 -6.96
C ALA A 249 -20.67 -22.98 -7.04
N THR A 250 -21.77 -23.05 -6.29
CA THR A 250 -22.76 -21.97 -6.19
C THR A 250 -22.33 -20.88 -5.22
N LEU A 251 -21.56 -21.25 -4.19
CA LEU A 251 -21.05 -20.32 -3.19
C LEU A 251 -19.89 -19.48 -3.73
N ALA A 252 -19.09 -20.03 -4.66
CA ALA A 252 -18.03 -19.33 -5.37
C ALA A 252 -18.19 -19.44 -6.90
N PRO A 253 -19.25 -18.83 -7.48
CA PRO A 253 -19.50 -18.91 -8.90
C PRO A 253 -18.38 -18.18 -9.68
N PRO A 254 -18.12 -18.56 -10.94
CA PRO A 254 -17.26 -17.79 -11.81
C PRO A 254 -17.78 -16.34 -11.90
N PRO A 255 -16.89 -15.34 -11.94
CA PRO A 255 -17.32 -13.95 -12.00
C PRO A 255 -18.14 -13.69 -13.26
N ALA A 256 -19.14 -12.80 -13.15
CA ALA A 256 -19.87 -12.32 -14.32
C ALA A 256 -18.88 -11.63 -15.30
N PRO A 257 -19.15 -11.67 -16.63
CA PRO A 257 -18.38 -10.88 -17.60
C PRO A 257 -18.27 -9.43 -17.14
N ALA A 258 -17.07 -8.85 -17.23
CA ALA A 258 -16.70 -7.64 -16.51
C ALA A 258 -17.70 -6.47 -16.69
N GLY A 259 -18.38 -6.13 -15.59
CA GLY A 259 -19.11 -4.89 -15.40
C GLY A 259 -18.81 -4.34 -14.00
N GLY A 260 -17.90 -3.35 -13.92
CA GLY A 260 -17.78 -2.47 -12.75
C GLY A 260 -16.72 -2.83 -11.70
N ARG A 261 -15.63 -2.03 -11.70
CA ARG A 261 -14.76 -1.62 -10.56
C ARG A 261 -14.64 -2.63 -9.40
N GLY A 262 -13.91 -3.72 -9.63
CA GLY A 262 -13.30 -4.52 -8.56
C GLY A 262 -11.91 -3.97 -8.22
N GLY A 263 -11.61 -3.76 -6.94
CA GLY A 263 -10.32 -3.30 -6.44
C GLY A 263 -9.20 -4.21 -6.95
N ALA A 264 -8.43 -3.68 -7.91
CA ALA A 264 -7.28 -4.35 -8.46
C ALA A 264 -6.19 -4.39 -7.40
N GLY A 265 -5.79 -5.61 -7.00
CA GLY A 265 -4.42 -5.81 -6.54
C GLY A 265 -3.51 -5.22 -7.62
N ALA A 266 -2.57 -4.37 -7.20
CA ALA A 266 -1.64 -3.68 -8.07
C ALA A 266 -0.68 -4.69 -8.75
N GLY A 267 -1.18 -5.39 -9.76
CA GLY A 267 -0.37 -5.91 -10.84
C GLY A 267 0.03 -4.73 -11.71
N ALA A 268 1.33 -4.59 -11.99
CA ALA A 268 1.83 -3.56 -12.88
C ALA A 268 1.06 -3.61 -14.22
N PRO A 269 0.43 -2.50 -14.66
CA PRO A 269 -0.19 -2.45 -15.98
C PRO A 269 0.88 -2.71 -17.06
N PRO A 270 0.50 -3.20 -18.26
CA PRO A 270 1.39 -3.16 -19.42
C PRO A 270 1.96 -1.74 -19.57
N ALA A 271 3.21 -1.63 -20.06
CA ALA A 271 3.91 -0.35 -20.19
C ALA A 271 3.00 0.67 -20.89
N ALA A 272 2.49 1.62 -20.10
CA ALA A 272 1.62 2.66 -20.60
C ALA A 272 2.40 3.47 -21.64
N ALA A 273 1.70 3.96 -22.68
CA ALA A 273 2.29 4.94 -23.59
C ALA A 273 2.94 6.08 -22.78
N PRO A 274 4.06 6.66 -23.24
CA PRO A 274 4.72 7.75 -22.55
C PRO A 274 3.71 8.82 -22.15
N LEU A 275 3.69 9.20 -20.87
CA LEU A 275 2.79 10.24 -20.39
C LEU A 275 3.19 11.57 -21.02
N THR A 276 2.29 12.18 -21.77
CA THR A 276 2.46 13.55 -22.26
C THR A 276 2.23 14.51 -21.10
N VAL A 277 3.26 15.28 -20.76
CA VAL A 277 3.17 16.35 -19.75
C VAL A 277 2.86 17.67 -20.44
N THR A 278 1.84 18.36 -19.96
CA THR A 278 1.57 19.76 -20.26
C THR A 278 2.12 20.63 -19.15
N SER A 279 2.94 21.62 -19.50
CA SER A 279 3.50 22.61 -18.58
C SER A 279 2.77 23.95 -18.74
N GLU A 280 2.03 24.33 -17.72
CA GLU A 280 1.36 25.63 -17.61
C GLU A 280 2.27 26.59 -16.84
N LYS A 281 2.72 27.67 -17.50
CA LYS A 281 3.54 28.71 -16.85
C LYS A 281 2.65 29.58 -15.96
N LEU A 282 2.90 29.56 -14.66
CA LEU A 282 2.20 30.37 -13.66
C LEU A 282 2.92 31.70 -13.40
N ASP A 283 4.24 31.69 -13.45
CA ASP A 283 5.16 32.84 -13.42
C ASP A 283 6.53 32.39 -13.95
N GLU A 284 7.52 33.27 -14.03
CA GLU A 284 8.91 32.89 -14.28
C GLU A 284 9.41 31.93 -13.20
N GLY A 285 9.94 30.77 -13.61
CA GLY A 285 10.39 29.73 -12.67
C GLY A 285 9.26 29.07 -11.86
N LEU A 286 7.98 29.27 -12.21
CA LEU A 286 6.84 28.66 -11.53
C LEU A 286 5.90 28.01 -12.56
N TYR A 287 5.73 26.70 -12.46
CA TYR A 287 4.97 25.92 -13.43
C TYR A 287 4.03 24.93 -12.76
N ARG A 288 2.86 24.71 -13.36
CA ARG A 288 2.02 23.55 -13.07
C ARG A 288 2.25 22.50 -14.14
N LEU A 289 2.53 21.26 -13.72
CA LEU A 289 2.65 20.11 -14.60
C LEU A 289 1.42 19.22 -14.47
N THR A 290 0.80 18.88 -15.59
CA THR A 290 -0.37 18.00 -15.65
C THR A 290 -0.23 16.98 -16.77
N THR A 291 -0.89 15.83 -16.65
CA THR A 291 -1.04 14.84 -17.72
C THR A 291 -2.47 14.82 -18.29
N GLY A 292 -3.23 15.90 -18.10
CA GLY A 292 -4.62 16.00 -18.53
C GLY A 292 -5.60 15.32 -17.58
N ASN A 293 -6.83 15.05 -18.03
CA ASN A 293 -7.92 14.56 -17.17
C ASN A 293 -7.54 13.35 -16.30
N GLY A 294 -7.82 13.43 -15.00
CA GLY A 294 -7.46 12.39 -14.02
C GLY A 294 -6.00 12.38 -13.58
N SER A 295 -5.23 13.44 -13.90
CA SER A 295 -3.86 13.62 -13.43
C SER A 295 -3.78 14.00 -11.94
N TYR A 296 -2.59 13.80 -11.40
CA TYR A 296 -2.15 14.25 -10.08
C TYR A 296 -1.06 15.28 -10.33
N ASP A 297 -1.49 16.54 -10.39
CA ASP A 297 -0.67 17.64 -10.83
C ASP A 297 0.44 17.96 -9.83
N SER A 298 1.53 18.46 -10.37
CA SER A 298 2.67 18.96 -9.61
C SER A 298 2.85 20.45 -9.83
N VAL A 299 3.29 21.19 -8.82
CA VAL A 299 3.75 22.58 -8.99
C VAL A 299 5.26 22.64 -8.79
N ILE A 300 5.97 23.14 -9.80
CA ILE A 300 7.42 23.26 -9.82
C ILE A 300 7.80 24.68 -9.45
N VAL A 301 8.60 24.81 -8.39
CA VAL A 301 9.04 26.09 -7.85
C VAL A 301 10.57 26.19 -7.98
N GLU A 302 11.01 27.12 -8.81
CA GLU A 302 12.42 27.50 -8.92
C GLU A 302 12.84 28.38 -7.74
N PHE A 303 13.95 27.99 -7.11
CA PHE A 303 14.78 28.82 -6.24
C PHE A 303 16.13 29.07 -6.95
N LYS A 304 16.96 29.94 -6.38
CA LYS A 304 18.26 30.35 -6.90
C LYS A 304 19.16 29.16 -7.20
N ASP A 305 19.27 28.21 -6.26
CA ASP A 305 20.22 27.09 -6.34
C ASP A 305 19.57 25.72 -6.50
N TYR A 306 18.23 25.64 -6.53
CA TYR A 306 17.51 24.36 -6.56
C TYR A 306 16.06 24.51 -7.01
N ILE A 307 15.41 23.37 -7.21
CA ILE A 307 13.98 23.25 -7.50
C ILE A 307 13.29 22.53 -6.34
N MET A 308 12.10 23.03 -5.96
CA MET A 308 11.15 22.33 -5.09
C MET A 308 9.97 21.87 -5.94
N MET A 309 9.64 20.59 -5.87
CA MET A 309 8.48 19.99 -6.53
C MET A 309 7.36 19.80 -5.51
N LEU A 310 6.22 20.44 -5.70
CA LEU A 310 5.03 20.24 -4.88
C LEU A 310 4.25 19.07 -5.49
N GLU A 311 4.30 17.91 -4.82
CA GLU A 311 3.74 16.62 -5.23
C GLU A 311 4.46 15.91 -6.37
N ALA A 312 4.57 14.58 -6.23
CA ALA A 312 5.34 13.71 -7.11
C ALA A 312 4.50 13.03 -8.20
N GLY A 313 3.18 13.19 -8.14
CA GLY A 313 2.22 12.51 -9.00
C GLY A 313 1.93 11.07 -8.55
N GLN A 314 0.91 10.47 -9.20
CA GLN A 314 0.23 9.25 -8.75
C GLN A 314 0.98 7.93 -9.03
N SER A 315 2.11 7.96 -9.72
CA SER A 315 2.85 6.76 -10.11
C SER A 315 4.30 7.06 -10.47
N GLU A 316 5.14 6.03 -10.48
CA GLU A 316 6.53 6.15 -10.92
C GLU A 316 6.62 6.75 -12.33
N ALA A 317 5.81 6.26 -13.29
CA ALA A 317 5.81 6.76 -14.65
C ALA A 317 5.53 8.27 -14.73
N ARG A 318 4.63 8.78 -13.88
CA ARG A 318 4.33 10.22 -13.82
C ARG A 318 5.44 11.00 -13.12
N GLY A 319 5.99 10.48 -12.02
CA GLY A 319 7.14 11.08 -11.35
C GLY A 319 8.33 11.24 -12.30
N LEU A 320 8.64 10.22 -13.10
CA LEU A 320 9.68 10.29 -14.14
C LEU A 320 9.37 11.32 -15.22
N ALA A 321 8.13 11.39 -15.69
CA ALA A 321 7.71 12.37 -16.68
C ALA A 321 7.80 13.81 -16.15
N TYR A 322 7.43 14.04 -14.90
CA TYR A 322 7.55 15.34 -14.23
C TYR A 322 9.00 15.73 -13.95
N ILE A 323 9.86 14.79 -13.54
CA ILE A 323 11.31 15.05 -13.42
C ILE A 323 11.89 15.49 -14.77
N ALA A 324 11.53 14.79 -15.85
CA ALA A 324 12.03 15.09 -17.19
C ALA A 324 11.57 16.48 -17.67
N GLU A 325 10.29 16.80 -17.55
CA GLU A 325 9.77 18.12 -17.95
C GLU A 325 10.32 19.24 -17.05
N THR A 326 10.49 18.98 -15.74
CA THR A 326 11.13 19.93 -14.81
C THR A 326 12.55 20.29 -15.24
N LYS A 327 13.37 19.29 -15.58
CA LYS A 327 14.76 19.50 -16.04
C LYS A 327 14.86 20.20 -17.39
N LYS A 328 13.83 20.08 -18.23
CA LYS A 328 13.72 20.80 -19.51
C LYS A 328 13.36 22.27 -19.29
N LEU A 329 12.40 22.55 -18.39
CA LEU A 329 11.95 23.91 -18.08
C LEU A 329 13.01 24.71 -17.31
N ILE A 330 13.70 24.07 -16.36
CA ILE A 330 14.67 24.71 -15.48
C ILE A 330 15.97 23.88 -15.51
N PRO A 331 16.81 24.04 -16.55
CA PRO A 331 18.02 23.25 -16.69
C PRO A 331 19.06 23.58 -15.62
N ASN A 332 19.95 22.63 -15.34
CA ASN A 332 21.13 22.74 -14.47
C ASN A 332 20.88 22.89 -12.96
N LYS A 333 19.62 23.06 -12.51
CA LYS A 333 19.29 23.10 -11.07
C LYS A 333 18.83 21.72 -10.57
N PRO A 334 19.32 21.25 -9.40
CA PRO A 334 18.87 19.99 -8.84
C PRO A 334 17.45 20.10 -8.27
N ILE A 335 16.66 19.05 -8.41
CA ILE A 335 15.42 18.88 -7.63
C ILE A 335 15.84 18.49 -6.21
N ARG A 336 15.90 19.49 -5.32
CA ARG A 336 16.40 19.30 -3.95
C ARG A 336 15.31 18.82 -3.00
N TYR A 337 14.08 19.26 -3.23
CA TYR A 337 12.94 18.94 -2.39
C TYR A 337 11.76 18.45 -3.21
N VAL A 338 11.06 17.46 -2.67
CA VAL A 338 9.72 17.08 -3.11
C VAL A 338 8.79 17.15 -1.91
N VAL A 339 7.65 17.83 -2.05
CA VAL A 339 6.65 17.93 -0.99
C VAL A 339 5.60 16.85 -1.22
N ASN A 340 5.29 16.11 -0.16
CA ASN A 340 4.13 15.22 -0.10
C ASN A 340 3.10 15.86 0.83
N THR A 341 1.91 16.15 0.31
CA THR A 341 0.83 16.77 1.09
C THR A 341 0.35 15.83 2.18
N HIS A 342 0.26 14.52 1.91
CA HIS A 342 -0.10 13.48 2.86
C HIS A 342 0.17 12.06 2.30
N PRO A 343 0.25 11.01 3.13
CA PRO A 343 0.84 9.73 2.75
C PRO A 343 -0.16 8.73 2.14
N HIS A 344 -1.15 9.21 1.37
CA HIS A 344 -2.02 8.30 0.62
C HIS A 344 -1.31 7.76 -0.63
N SER A 345 -1.66 6.53 -1.06
CA SER A 345 -0.95 5.82 -2.14
C SER A 345 -0.89 6.60 -3.45
N ASP A 346 -1.93 7.37 -3.73
CA ASP A 346 -2.10 8.21 -4.91
C ASP A 346 -1.31 9.54 -4.84
N HIS A 347 -0.83 9.95 -3.66
CA HIS A 347 0.05 11.10 -3.45
C HIS A 347 1.52 10.71 -3.22
N THR A 348 1.78 9.42 -3.05
CA THR A 348 3.11 8.87 -2.80
C THR A 348 3.68 8.11 -4.00
N GLY A 349 2.85 7.85 -5.01
CA GLY A 349 3.18 7.07 -6.21
C GLY A 349 4.50 7.45 -6.90
N GLY A 350 4.77 8.74 -7.08
CA GLY A 350 5.98 9.23 -7.74
C GLY A 350 7.22 9.36 -6.85
N LEU A 351 7.09 9.24 -5.53
CA LEU A 351 8.20 9.50 -4.59
C LEU A 351 9.45 8.63 -4.82
N PRO A 352 9.36 7.33 -5.16
CA PRO A 352 10.56 6.53 -5.41
C PRO A 352 11.49 7.11 -6.49
N ALA A 353 10.92 7.69 -7.55
CA ALA A 353 11.69 8.33 -8.61
C ALA A 353 12.43 9.59 -8.11
N LEU A 354 11.79 10.38 -7.25
CA LEU A 354 12.39 11.58 -6.65
C LEU A 354 13.44 11.25 -5.60
N VAL A 355 13.25 10.17 -4.83
CA VAL A 355 14.29 9.64 -3.93
C VAL A 355 15.51 9.19 -4.73
N ALA A 356 15.31 8.49 -5.85
CA ALA A 356 16.39 8.09 -6.75
C ALA A 356 17.10 9.28 -7.40
N GLU A 357 16.39 10.39 -7.65
CA GLU A 357 16.98 11.68 -8.07
C GLU A 357 17.84 12.29 -6.94
N GLY A 358 17.51 12.02 -5.68
CA GLY A 358 18.23 12.52 -4.50
C GLY A 358 17.50 13.65 -3.76
N ALA A 359 16.23 13.88 -4.08
CA ALA A 359 15.39 14.86 -3.40
C ALA A 359 15.13 14.46 -1.94
N THR A 360 15.03 15.45 -1.06
CA THR A 360 14.53 15.29 0.31
C THR A 360 13.01 15.46 0.32
N ILE A 361 12.31 14.55 0.96
CA ILE A 361 10.85 14.57 1.07
C ILE A 361 10.45 15.53 2.19
N ILE A 362 9.68 16.56 1.86
CA ILE A 362 9.04 17.44 2.84
C ILE A 362 7.63 16.92 3.11
N THR A 363 7.31 16.66 4.37
CA THR A 363 6.00 16.13 4.78
C THR A 363 5.63 16.59 6.19
N GLN A 364 4.39 16.37 6.62
CA GLN A 364 3.98 16.62 8.01
C GLN A 364 4.70 15.63 8.94
N LYS A 365 5.11 16.07 10.13
CA LYS A 365 5.82 15.28 11.15
C LYS A 365 5.21 13.89 11.44
N ASN A 366 3.90 13.76 11.40
CA ASN A 366 3.17 12.53 11.67
C ASN A 366 3.22 11.51 10.53
N ASN A 367 3.72 11.90 9.35
CA ASN A 367 3.92 11.02 8.20
C ASN A 367 5.36 10.46 8.16
N GLU A 368 6.27 11.03 8.96
CA GLU A 368 7.71 10.74 8.95
C GLU A 368 7.98 9.25 9.09
N GLU A 369 7.50 8.64 10.19
CA GLU A 369 7.75 7.23 10.47
C GLU A 369 7.23 6.30 9.37
N PHE A 370 6.05 6.60 8.80
CA PHE A 370 5.52 5.82 7.70
C PHE A 370 6.42 5.91 6.45
N LEU A 371 6.75 7.13 6.01
CA LEU A 371 7.56 7.33 4.80
C LEU A 371 8.98 6.82 4.98
N GLU A 372 9.59 7.01 6.14
CA GLU A 372 10.93 6.48 6.44
C GLU A 372 10.93 4.96 6.46
N LYS A 373 9.95 4.31 7.10
CA LYS A 373 9.89 2.83 7.12
C LYS A 373 9.61 2.27 5.74
N ALA A 374 8.64 2.84 5.03
CA ALA A 374 8.17 2.28 3.77
C ALA A 374 9.22 2.43 2.64
N LEU A 375 9.79 3.63 2.44
CA LEU A 375 10.71 3.87 1.33
C LEU A 375 12.12 3.30 1.53
N ASN A 376 12.46 2.84 2.74
CA ASN A 376 13.78 2.29 3.05
C ASN A 376 13.79 0.77 3.25
N THR A 377 12.70 0.07 2.92
CA THR A 377 12.70 -1.40 2.83
C THR A 377 13.52 -1.89 1.62
N PRO A 378 13.97 -3.16 1.61
CA PRO A 378 14.55 -3.76 0.40
C PRO A 378 13.58 -3.65 -0.78
N ARG A 379 14.08 -3.40 -2.00
CA ARG A 379 13.26 -3.30 -3.23
C ARG A 379 13.65 -4.38 -4.25
N THR A 380 13.89 -5.59 -3.79
CA THR A 380 14.50 -6.65 -4.60
C THR A 380 13.52 -7.40 -5.51
N LEU A 381 12.21 -7.24 -5.31
CA LEU A 381 11.14 -7.74 -6.18
C LEU A 381 10.79 -6.74 -7.30
N LEU A 382 11.23 -5.49 -7.19
CA LEU A 382 10.91 -4.41 -8.11
C LEU A 382 12.01 -4.19 -9.16
N ASN A 383 11.65 -3.53 -10.26
CA ASN A 383 12.57 -3.10 -11.31
C ASN A 383 12.39 -1.59 -11.62
N ASP A 384 11.96 -0.85 -10.60
CA ASP A 384 11.72 0.59 -10.65
C ASP A 384 13.05 1.37 -10.56
N THR A 385 12.96 2.68 -10.69
CA THR A 385 14.09 3.60 -10.73
C THR A 385 14.86 3.58 -9.42
N LEU A 386 14.16 3.46 -8.28
CA LEU A 386 14.80 3.38 -6.97
C LEU A 386 15.47 2.02 -6.74
N ALA A 387 14.91 0.89 -7.22
CA ALA A 387 15.60 -0.39 -7.20
C ALA A 387 16.88 -0.40 -8.05
N LYS A 388 16.86 0.28 -9.21
CA LYS A 388 18.02 0.41 -10.10
C LYS A 388 19.08 1.38 -9.59
N ASN A 389 18.68 2.43 -8.88
CA ASN A 389 19.56 3.45 -8.31
C ASN A 389 19.24 3.67 -6.82
N PRO A 390 19.62 2.72 -5.95
CA PRO A 390 19.21 2.73 -4.55
C PRO A 390 19.80 3.94 -3.81
N LYS A 391 18.90 4.74 -3.23
CA LYS A 391 19.22 5.83 -2.32
C LYS A 391 18.33 5.74 -1.09
N LYS A 392 18.88 6.06 0.08
CA LYS A 392 18.09 6.17 1.30
C LYS A 392 17.15 7.39 1.18
N ALA A 393 15.86 7.19 1.42
CA ALA A 393 14.92 8.30 1.50
C ALA A 393 15.29 9.21 2.68
N LYS A 394 15.29 10.52 2.43
CA LYS A 394 15.49 11.55 3.44
C LYS A 394 14.17 12.25 3.65
N VAL A 395 13.75 12.39 4.89
CA VAL A 395 12.54 13.11 5.27
C VAL A 395 12.94 14.35 6.06
N GLU A 396 12.30 15.46 5.74
CA GLU A 396 12.36 16.69 6.51
C GLU A 396 10.92 17.07 6.89
N THR A 397 10.69 17.23 8.20
CA THR A 397 9.33 17.37 8.71
C THR A 397 8.89 18.83 8.86
N VAL A 398 7.59 19.03 8.66
CA VAL A 398 6.84 20.23 9.01
C VAL A 398 5.96 19.87 10.21
N SER A 399 6.04 20.64 11.29
CA SER A 399 5.06 20.55 12.38
C SER A 399 3.83 21.38 11.98
N GLU A 400 3.67 22.60 12.50
CA GLU A 400 2.50 23.44 12.16
C GLU A 400 2.72 24.32 10.93
N LYS A 401 3.88 24.97 10.83
CA LYS A 401 4.27 25.84 9.72
C LYS A 401 5.75 25.70 9.44
N LYS A 402 6.14 25.80 8.16
CA LYS A 402 7.55 25.95 7.75
C LYS A 402 7.66 26.82 6.52
N VAL A 403 8.69 27.67 6.46
CA VAL A 403 8.90 28.62 5.37
C VAL A 403 10.21 28.31 4.66
N TYR A 404 10.16 28.19 3.33
CA TYR A 404 11.32 28.04 2.46
C TYR A 404 11.46 29.31 1.63
N SER A 405 12.59 30.00 1.72
CA SER A 405 12.86 31.22 0.95
C SER A 405 14.36 31.34 0.63
N ASP A 406 14.67 31.94 -0.51
CA ASP A 406 16.03 32.35 -0.91
C ASP A 406 16.14 33.87 -1.10
N GLY A 407 15.14 34.63 -0.63
CA GLY A 407 15.01 36.07 -0.82
C GLY A 407 14.36 36.50 -2.14
N THR A 408 14.25 35.60 -3.13
CA THR A 408 13.60 35.87 -4.43
C THR A 408 12.19 35.30 -4.51
N ARG A 409 11.96 34.15 -3.88
CA ARG A 409 10.66 33.49 -3.76
C ARG A 409 10.50 32.87 -2.37
N THR A 410 9.25 32.71 -1.95
CA THR A 410 8.88 32.10 -0.67
C THR A 410 7.80 31.05 -0.91
N VAL A 411 7.96 29.87 -0.31
CA VAL A 411 6.93 28.84 -0.18
C VAL A 411 6.69 28.59 1.30
N GLU A 412 5.45 28.75 1.74
CA GLU A 412 5.01 28.48 3.09
C GLU A 412 4.23 27.17 3.14
N MET A 413 4.62 26.25 4.02
CA MET A 413 3.91 25.01 4.30
C MET A 413 3.08 25.18 5.57
N TYR A 414 1.84 24.73 5.53
CA TYR A 414 0.94 24.73 6.69
C TYR A 414 0.35 23.34 6.90
N HIS A 415 0.36 22.88 8.15
CA HIS A 415 -0.45 21.75 8.57
C HIS A 415 -1.92 22.15 8.61
N VAL A 416 -2.79 21.30 8.07
CA VAL A 416 -4.23 21.51 8.04
C VAL A 416 -4.89 20.47 8.93
N SER A 417 -5.32 20.91 10.11
CA SER A 417 -5.96 20.06 11.11
C SER A 417 -6.90 20.88 12.00
N PRO A 418 -8.02 20.31 12.47
CA PRO A 418 -8.52 18.96 12.17
C PRO A 418 -9.22 18.88 10.81
N VAL A 419 -9.05 17.76 10.10
CA VAL A 419 -9.76 17.45 8.85
C VAL A 419 -10.09 15.95 8.78
N PRO A 420 -11.20 15.56 8.11
CA PRO A 420 -11.66 14.16 8.10
C PRO A 420 -10.84 13.24 7.18
N HIS A 421 -9.92 13.77 6.37
CA HIS A 421 -9.20 13.01 5.34
C HIS A 421 -7.89 12.41 5.82
N SER A 422 -7.02 13.23 6.43
CA SER A 422 -5.76 12.78 7.02
C SER A 422 -5.28 13.76 8.09
N ASN A 423 -4.85 13.23 9.24
CA ASN A 423 -4.24 14.05 10.29
C ASN A 423 -2.90 14.66 9.87
N GLY A 424 -2.31 14.21 8.75
CA GLY A 424 -1.01 14.64 8.24
C GLY A 424 -1.06 15.52 6.99
N LEU A 425 -2.23 16.08 6.69
CA LEU A 425 -2.45 16.92 5.52
C LEU A 425 -1.73 18.26 5.62
N MET A 426 -1.05 18.64 4.54
CA MET A 426 -0.47 19.97 4.38
C MET A 426 -1.00 20.68 3.14
N ILE A 427 -0.90 22.00 3.18
CA ILE A 427 -1.05 22.91 2.03
C ILE A 427 0.23 23.71 1.87
N ALA A 428 0.48 24.15 0.63
CA ALA A 428 1.58 25.05 0.30
C ALA A 428 1.02 26.37 -0.22
N TYR A 429 1.55 27.49 0.25
CA TYR A 429 1.18 28.83 -0.18
C TYR A 429 2.41 29.57 -0.71
N ILE A 430 2.27 30.19 -1.87
CA ILE A 430 3.32 30.96 -2.54
C ILE A 430 2.84 32.42 -2.61
N PRO A 431 3.26 33.29 -1.66
CA PRO A 431 2.61 34.59 -1.46
C PRO A 431 2.75 35.56 -2.63
N LYS A 432 3.95 35.64 -3.24
CA LYS A 432 4.24 36.57 -4.32
C LYS A 432 3.36 36.31 -5.55
N GLU A 433 3.18 35.04 -5.90
CA GLU A 433 2.38 34.60 -7.03
C GLU A 433 0.91 34.29 -6.67
N LYS A 434 0.55 34.46 -5.39
CA LYS A 434 -0.79 34.24 -4.84
C LYS A 434 -1.35 32.86 -5.17
N VAL A 435 -0.53 31.82 -5.03
CA VAL A 435 -0.90 30.42 -5.30
C VAL A 435 -1.11 29.68 -3.98
N LEU A 436 -2.27 29.06 -3.81
CA LEU A 436 -2.55 28.06 -2.79
C LEU A 436 -2.61 26.68 -3.47
N PHE A 437 -1.71 25.78 -3.08
CA PHE A 437 -1.61 24.41 -3.56
C PHE A 437 -2.03 23.43 -2.48
N GLN A 438 -2.85 22.45 -2.84
CA GLN A 438 -3.47 21.53 -1.89
C GLN A 438 -3.67 20.12 -2.48
N GLY A 439 -3.65 19.11 -1.60
CA GLY A 439 -3.78 17.70 -1.93
C GLY A 439 -5.22 17.26 -2.24
N ASP A 440 -6.04 17.10 -1.21
CA ASP A 440 -7.32 16.38 -1.28
C ASP A 440 -8.57 17.21 -0.90
N PHE A 441 -8.45 18.52 -1.07
CA PHE A 441 -9.51 19.51 -0.89
C PHE A 441 -10.10 19.86 -2.26
N SER A 442 -10.66 18.86 -2.94
CA SER A 442 -11.30 19.04 -4.24
C SER A 442 -12.62 19.80 -4.12
N LEU A 443 -12.79 20.86 -4.93
CA LEU A 443 -14.08 21.55 -5.03
C LEU A 443 -15.12 20.62 -5.67
N PRO A 444 -16.39 20.69 -5.22
CA PRO A 444 -17.47 19.92 -5.82
C PRO A 444 -17.73 20.38 -7.27
N ALA A 445 -18.39 19.55 -8.06
CA ALA A 445 -18.90 19.95 -9.37
C ALA A 445 -19.86 21.16 -9.22
N ALA A 446 -19.94 21.99 -10.26
CA ALA A 446 -20.79 23.18 -10.23
C ALA A 446 -22.24 22.83 -9.86
N GLY A 447 -22.79 23.52 -8.87
CA GLY A 447 -24.15 23.31 -8.37
C GLY A 447 -24.30 22.18 -7.33
N GLN A 448 -23.23 21.45 -6.99
CA GLN A 448 -23.23 20.45 -5.93
C GLN A 448 -22.79 21.07 -4.59
N PRO A 449 -23.29 20.56 -3.44
CA PRO A 449 -22.86 21.04 -2.14
C PRO A 449 -21.38 20.74 -1.88
N ALA A 450 -20.72 21.58 -1.07
CA ALA A 450 -19.37 21.29 -0.59
C ALA A 450 -19.31 19.91 0.11
N ASN A 451 -18.24 19.17 -0.18
CA ASN A 451 -17.88 17.97 0.58
C ASN A 451 -17.33 18.35 1.96
N ASP A 452 -17.17 17.37 2.83
CA ASP A 452 -16.77 17.61 4.22
C ASP A 452 -15.31 18.05 4.33
N HIS A 453 -14.48 17.74 3.33
CA HIS A 453 -13.08 18.16 3.28
C HIS A 453 -12.98 19.68 3.09
N ILE A 454 -13.72 20.23 2.11
CA ILE A 454 -13.79 21.67 1.86
C ILE A 454 -14.38 22.41 3.06
N LYS A 455 -15.45 21.89 3.67
CA LYS A 455 -16.05 22.48 4.88
C LYS A 455 -15.05 22.54 6.04
N ALA A 456 -14.18 21.54 6.17
CA ALA A 456 -13.15 21.51 7.22
C ALA A 456 -11.96 22.45 6.92
N LEU A 457 -11.60 22.64 5.65
CA LEU A 457 -10.51 23.54 5.25
C LEU A 457 -10.84 25.02 5.45
N VAL A 458 -12.08 25.42 5.17
CA VAL A 458 -12.49 26.83 5.14
C VAL A 458 -12.19 27.60 6.44
N PRO A 459 -12.57 27.13 7.63
CA PRO A 459 -12.26 27.84 8.89
C PRO A 459 -10.76 28.01 9.13
N ILE A 460 -9.94 27.05 8.66
CA ILE A 460 -8.48 27.11 8.77
C ILE A 460 -7.95 28.21 7.85
N LEU A 461 -8.41 28.30 6.61
CA LEU A 461 -8.01 29.36 5.69
C LEU A 461 -8.45 30.76 6.15
N GLU A 462 -9.62 30.89 6.76
CA GLU A 462 -10.06 32.15 7.37
C GLU A 462 -9.12 32.58 8.50
N LYS A 463 -8.71 31.64 9.36
CA LYS A 463 -7.75 31.90 10.44
C LYS A 463 -6.36 32.26 9.91
N LEU A 464 -5.89 31.58 8.86
CA LEU A 464 -4.60 31.86 8.23
C LEU A 464 -4.60 33.18 7.45
N ASN A 465 -5.77 33.64 7.01
CA ASN A 465 -5.98 34.88 6.26
C ASN A 465 -5.04 35.02 5.05
N LEU A 466 -4.91 33.96 4.26
CA LEU A 466 -4.03 33.91 3.09
C LEU A 466 -4.62 34.69 1.90
N ASP A 467 -3.79 35.46 1.22
CA ASP A 467 -4.14 36.23 0.02
C ASP A 467 -3.75 35.45 -1.24
N PHE A 468 -4.61 34.56 -1.70
CA PHE A 468 -4.40 33.76 -2.91
C PHE A 468 -5.44 34.09 -3.98
N ASP A 469 -5.02 34.05 -5.24
CA ASP A 469 -5.88 34.19 -6.41
C ASP A 469 -6.12 32.82 -7.06
N ARG A 470 -5.09 31.96 -7.03
CA ARG A 470 -5.08 30.64 -7.66
C ARG A 470 -5.17 29.54 -6.60
N TYR A 471 -6.13 28.65 -6.77
CA TYR A 471 -6.37 27.44 -6.00
C TYR A 471 -6.04 26.23 -6.89
N ILE A 472 -4.88 25.62 -6.64
CA ILE A 472 -4.38 24.49 -7.44
C ILE A 472 -4.52 23.21 -6.64
N ASN A 473 -5.17 22.24 -7.25
CA ASN A 473 -5.40 20.91 -6.70
C ASN A 473 -4.41 19.92 -7.29
N VAL A 474 -3.94 18.97 -6.47
CA VAL A 474 -3.28 17.76 -6.98
C VAL A 474 -4.23 17.01 -7.89
N HIS A 475 -5.47 16.74 -7.46
CA HIS A 475 -6.47 16.12 -8.32
C HIS A 475 -6.89 17.12 -9.39
N THR A 476 -6.39 16.90 -10.60
CA THR A 476 -6.38 17.91 -11.65
C THR A 476 -7.76 18.51 -11.93
N SER A 477 -7.79 19.82 -12.14
CA SER A 477 -8.90 20.54 -12.74
C SER A 477 -8.50 21.00 -14.15
N ALA A 478 -9.47 21.29 -15.03
CA ALA A 478 -9.14 21.74 -16.39
C ALA A 478 -8.24 22.99 -16.38
N THR A 479 -8.51 23.92 -15.47
CA THR A 479 -7.71 25.12 -15.18
C THR A 479 -7.53 25.28 -13.68
N PRO A 480 -6.52 26.03 -13.19
CA PRO A 480 -6.47 26.44 -11.80
C PRO A 480 -7.80 27.08 -11.39
N GLN A 481 -8.32 26.68 -10.22
CA GLN A 481 -9.53 27.28 -9.66
C GLN A 481 -9.15 28.57 -8.91
N THR A 482 -10.14 29.31 -8.42
CA THR A 482 -9.90 30.59 -7.75
C THR A 482 -10.34 30.58 -6.29
N LYS A 483 -9.89 31.58 -5.53
CA LYS A 483 -10.42 31.88 -4.19
C LYS A 483 -11.94 32.08 -4.21
N ALA A 484 -12.48 32.71 -5.25
CA ALA A 484 -13.91 32.89 -5.41
C ALA A 484 -14.66 31.57 -5.63
N ASP A 485 -14.08 30.63 -6.40
CA ASP A 485 -14.68 29.30 -6.59
C ASP A 485 -14.78 28.53 -5.28
N LEU A 486 -13.73 28.59 -4.44
CA LEU A 486 -13.72 27.99 -3.11
C LEU A 486 -14.81 28.57 -2.21
N TRP A 487 -14.89 29.90 -2.10
CA TRP A 487 -15.89 30.54 -1.23
C TRP A 487 -17.31 30.29 -1.72
N LYS A 488 -17.53 30.35 -3.03
CA LYS A 488 -18.80 30.01 -3.64
C LYS A 488 -19.23 28.57 -3.33
N ALA A 489 -18.29 27.62 -3.31
CA ALA A 489 -18.60 26.22 -2.99
C ALA A 489 -19.15 26.04 -1.56
N VAL A 490 -18.82 26.95 -0.64
CA VAL A 490 -19.34 26.97 0.74
C VAL A 490 -20.39 28.06 1.00
N GLY A 491 -20.89 28.71 -0.05
CA GLY A 491 -21.94 29.73 0.05
C GLY A 491 -21.48 31.06 0.64
N LYS A 492 -20.20 31.41 0.49
CA LYS A 492 -19.61 32.70 0.91
C LYS A 492 -19.27 33.59 -0.28
#